data_AF-A0A7K2QPG0-F1
#
_entry.id   AF-A0A7K2QPG0-F1
#
_cell.length_a   1.000
_cell.length_b   1.000
_cell.length_c   1.000
_cell.angle_alpha   90.00
_cell.angle_beta   90.00
_cell.angle_gamma   90.00
#
_symmetry.space_group_name_H-M   'P 1'
#
loop_
_entity.id
_entity.type
_entity.pdbx_description
1 polymer ?
#
loop_
_entity_poly.entity_id
_entity_poly.type
_entity_poly.pdbx_seq_one_letter_code
_entity_poly.pdbx_strand_id
1 'polypeptide(L)'
;GRADVALLHRPFDSAAGFHTEELTTEGQVAVLPAGHPLAARTHVHMADITGLPGLPLPRWPDPDGTYPPGPGPQVRDFAQLLQLVALGRACAVSPESCRAQLHGDLAAVPVLDAPTVTTVIAWPPHSRSRAVADLVRTATRLS
;
A
#
# COMPACT_ATOMS: atom_id res chain seq x y z
N GLY A 1 0.39 6.95 -20.16
CA GLY A 1 -1.08 6.85 -20.26
C GLY A 1 -1.68 8.24 -20.16
N ARG A 2 -2.66 8.58 -20.98
CA ARG A 2 -3.35 9.87 -20.95
C ARG A 2 -4.54 9.77 -20.00
N ALA A 3 -4.25 9.62 -18.70
CA ALA A 3 -5.27 9.65 -17.67
C ALA A 3 -5.54 11.11 -17.28
N ASP A 4 -6.80 11.53 -17.25
CA ASP A 4 -7.18 12.89 -16.85
C ASP A 4 -7.10 13.08 -15.32
N VAL A 5 -7.13 11.96 -14.57
CA VAL A 5 -7.04 11.88 -13.11
C VAL A 5 -6.34 10.56 -12.72
N ALA A 6 -5.60 10.56 -11.61
CA ALA A 6 -5.00 9.37 -10.98
C ALA A 6 -5.26 9.34 -9.47
N LEU A 7 -5.27 8.14 -8.88
CA LEU A 7 -5.11 7.95 -7.44
C LEU A 7 -3.64 7.64 -7.16
N LEU A 8 -3.04 8.35 -6.22
CA LEU A 8 -1.63 8.19 -5.82
C LEU A 8 -1.54 7.98 -4.31
N HIS A 9 -0.55 7.25 -3.84
CA HIS A 9 -0.32 6.98 -2.43
C HIS A 9 0.98 7.65 -1.97
N ARG A 10 0.89 8.67 -1.13
CA ARG A 10 2.07 9.30 -0.53
C ARG A 10 2.50 8.51 0.71
N PRO A 11 3.81 8.35 0.96
CA PRO A 11 4.94 8.99 0.26
C PRO A 11 5.51 8.20 -0.94
N PHE A 12 4.88 7.10 -1.35
CA PHE A 12 5.45 6.16 -2.34
C PHE A 12 5.36 6.66 -3.79
N ASP A 13 4.24 7.27 -4.15
CA ASP A 13 4.01 7.84 -5.47
C ASP A 13 4.35 9.33 -5.49
N SER A 14 5.07 9.76 -6.53
CA SER A 14 5.35 11.19 -6.75
C SER A 14 4.12 11.91 -7.28
N ALA A 15 3.68 12.94 -6.56
CA ALA A 15 2.65 13.88 -7.01
C ALA A 15 3.22 15.10 -7.77
N ALA A 16 4.53 15.12 -8.03
CA ALA A 16 5.18 16.25 -8.68
C ALA A 16 4.59 16.51 -10.07
N GLY A 17 4.24 17.77 -10.36
CA GLY A 17 3.62 18.17 -11.62
C GLY A 17 2.11 17.96 -11.70
N PHE A 18 1.46 17.54 -10.61
CA PHE A 18 0.00 17.43 -10.51
C PHE A 18 -0.57 18.39 -9.47
N HIS A 19 -1.82 18.81 -9.68
CA HIS A 19 -2.65 19.28 -8.56
C HIS A 19 -3.19 18.06 -7.84
N THR A 20 -3.32 18.14 -6.52
CA THR A 20 -3.82 17.04 -5.69
C THR A 20 -4.81 17.52 -4.65
N GLU A 21 -5.75 16.65 -4.30
CA GLU A 21 -6.55 16.76 -3.08
C GLU A 21 -6.41 15.46 -2.29
N GLU A 22 -6.35 15.59 -0.97
CA GLU A 22 -6.28 14.45 -0.06
C GLU A 22 -7.66 13.80 0.06
N LEU A 23 -7.69 12.47 0.01
CA LEU A 23 -8.90 11.68 0.22
C LEU A 23 -8.88 11.13 1.63
N THR A 24 -7.94 10.23 1.92
CA THR A 24 -7.84 9.58 3.22
C THR A 24 -6.38 9.46 3.64
N THR A 25 -6.16 9.53 4.96
CA THR A 25 -4.87 9.25 5.59
C THR A 25 -5.06 8.13 6.59
N GLU A 26 -4.25 7.09 6.48
CA GLU A 26 -4.34 5.91 7.33
C GLU A 26 -2.98 5.43 7.83
N GLY A 27 -3.01 4.64 8.89
CA GLY A 27 -1.85 3.90 9.37
C GLY A 27 -1.50 2.73 8.45
N GLN A 28 -0.41 2.05 8.78
CA GLN A 28 0.00 0.83 8.09
C GLN A 28 -0.10 -0.38 9.00
N VAL A 29 -0.32 -1.54 8.39
CA VAL A 29 -0.39 -2.84 9.04
C VAL A 29 0.65 -3.78 8.43
N ALA A 30 1.25 -4.62 9.27
CA ALA A 30 2.00 -5.77 8.85
C ALA A 30 1.02 -6.89 8.50
N VAL A 31 1.09 -7.39 7.26
CA VAL A 31 0.34 -8.55 6.79
C VAL A 31 1.22 -9.78 6.95
N LEU A 32 0.73 -10.74 7.73
CA LEU A 32 1.47 -11.93 8.17
C LEU A 32 0.62 -13.20 7.97
N PRO A 33 1.24 -14.39 7.91
CA PRO A 33 0.50 -15.64 8.06
C PRO A 33 -0.26 -15.62 9.40
N ALA A 34 -1.53 -16.04 9.42
CA ALA A 34 -2.36 -15.97 10.63
C ALA A 34 -1.75 -16.73 11.84
N GLY A 35 -1.01 -17.81 11.59
CA GLY A 35 -0.32 -18.59 12.63
C GLY A 35 1.04 -18.01 13.09
N HIS A 36 1.48 -16.88 12.55
CA HIS A 36 2.77 -16.29 12.91
C HIS A 36 2.72 -15.67 14.34
N PRO A 37 3.75 -15.81 15.19
CA PRO A 37 3.70 -15.29 16.56
C PRO A 37 3.40 -13.79 16.67
N LEU A 38 3.85 -12.98 15.72
CA LEU A 38 3.53 -11.55 15.69
C LEU A 38 2.05 -11.26 15.40
N ALA A 39 1.30 -12.18 14.77
CA ALA A 39 -0.13 -12.03 14.49
C ALA A 39 -0.96 -11.88 15.77
N ALA A 40 -0.47 -12.38 16.90
CA ALA A 40 -1.13 -12.28 18.21
C ALA A 40 -0.81 -10.97 18.96
N ARG A 41 0.10 -10.13 18.44
CA ARG A 41 0.42 -8.84 19.07
C ARG A 41 -0.65 -7.80 18.74
N THR A 42 -0.80 -6.84 19.65
CA THR A 42 -1.68 -5.68 19.43
C THR A 42 -1.09 -4.68 18.44
N HIS A 43 0.23 -4.66 18.31
CA HIS A 43 0.99 -3.85 17.36
C HIS A 43 2.43 -4.38 17.24
N VAL A 44 3.16 -3.88 16.23
CA VAL A 44 4.57 -4.16 15.96
C VAL A 44 5.30 -2.88 15.54
N HIS A 45 6.62 -2.94 15.48
CA HIS A 45 7.48 -1.91 14.89
C HIS A 45 8.06 -2.37 13.55
N MET A 46 8.47 -1.43 12.69
CA MET A 46 9.14 -1.72 11.42
C MET A 46 10.36 -2.62 11.61
N ALA A 47 11.10 -2.46 12.72
CA ALA A 47 12.23 -3.31 13.07
C ALA A 47 11.85 -4.77 13.36
N ASP A 48 10.66 -5.02 13.91
CA ASP A 48 10.16 -6.40 14.08
C ASP A 48 9.96 -7.08 12.73
N ILE A 49 9.55 -6.31 11.70
CA ILE A 49 9.22 -6.81 10.35
C ILE A 49 10.47 -7.01 9.49
N THR A 50 11.36 -6.02 9.42
CA THR A 50 12.59 -6.13 8.62
C THR A 50 13.57 -7.17 9.16
N GLY A 51 13.46 -7.50 10.45
CA GLY A 51 14.22 -8.56 11.11
C GLY A 51 13.61 -9.96 11.03
N LEU A 52 12.46 -10.17 10.37
CA LEU A 52 11.79 -11.48 10.36
C LEU A 52 12.60 -12.56 9.64
N PRO A 53 12.96 -13.66 10.31
CA PRO A 53 13.60 -14.78 9.65
C PRO A 53 12.60 -15.52 8.75
N GLY A 54 12.97 -15.73 7.49
CA GLY A 54 12.18 -16.55 6.55
C GLY A 54 10.94 -15.87 5.95
N LEU A 55 10.59 -14.66 6.38
CA LEU A 55 9.47 -13.87 5.84
C LEU A 55 9.97 -12.53 5.31
N PRO A 56 10.71 -12.51 4.19
CA PRO A 56 11.19 -11.26 3.61
C PRO A 56 10.03 -10.39 3.08
N LEU A 57 10.24 -9.07 3.03
CA LEU A 57 9.37 -8.15 2.31
C LEU A 57 9.42 -8.42 0.80
N PRO A 58 8.31 -8.24 0.06
CA PRO A 58 8.28 -8.44 -1.38
C PRO A 58 9.07 -7.37 -2.12
N ARG A 59 9.41 -7.68 -3.37
CA ARG A 59 9.95 -6.72 -4.32
C ARG A 59 8.92 -6.42 -5.40
N TRP A 60 8.56 -5.17 -5.52
CA TRP A 60 7.66 -4.64 -6.56
C TRP A 60 8.47 -4.24 -7.79
N PRO A 61 7.88 -4.29 -9.00
CA PRO A 61 8.56 -3.80 -10.18
C PRO A 61 8.73 -2.27 -10.12
N ASP A 62 9.90 -1.79 -10.51
CA ASP A 62 10.16 -0.39 -10.82
C ASP A 62 9.37 0.04 -12.08
N PRO A 63 9.23 1.35 -12.35
CA PRO A 63 8.48 1.83 -13.53
C PRO A 63 8.98 1.30 -14.88
N ASP A 64 10.24 0.88 -14.96
CA ASP A 64 10.85 0.27 -16.15
C ASP A 64 10.63 -1.27 -16.23
N GLY A 65 9.92 -1.85 -15.26
CA GLY A 65 9.63 -3.27 -15.15
C GLY A 65 10.75 -4.11 -14.53
N THR A 66 11.87 -3.50 -14.15
CA THR A 66 12.91 -4.18 -13.38
C THR A 66 12.48 -4.37 -11.93
N TYR A 67 13.21 -5.17 -11.17
CA TYR A 67 12.94 -5.34 -9.73
C TYR A 67 14.16 -4.92 -8.94
N PRO A 68 13.99 -4.28 -7.78
CA PRO A 68 15.11 -4.00 -6.90
C PRO A 68 15.80 -5.31 -6.49
N PRO A 69 17.07 -5.27 -6.08
CA PRO A 69 17.75 -6.44 -5.52
C PRO A 69 17.19 -6.79 -4.13
N GLY A 70 17.34 -8.04 -3.71
CA GLY A 70 17.02 -8.46 -2.34
C GLY A 70 16.61 -9.94 -2.24
N PRO A 71 16.28 -10.41 -1.03
CA PRO A 71 15.93 -11.82 -0.78
C PRO A 71 14.43 -12.14 -0.97
N GLY A 72 13.55 -11.13 -1.04
CA GLY A 72 12.10 -11.31 -1.16
C GLY A 72 11.61 -12.01 -2.44
N PRO A 73 10.33 -12.35 -2.54
CA PRO A 73 9.74 -12.71 -3.82
C PRO A 73 9.50 -11.47 -4.69
N GLN A 74 9.64 -11.63 -6.01
CA GLN A 74 9.12 -10.66 -6.96
C GLN A 74 7.59 -10.81 -7.05
N VAL A 75 6.87 -9.73 -6.80
CA VAL A 75 5.40 -9.70 -6.87
C VAL A 75 4.94 -8.69 -7.89
N ARG A 76 3.88 -9.04 -8.61
CA ARG A 76 3.31 -8.21 -9.69
C ARG A 76 2.05 -7.48 -9.26
N ASP A 77 1.33 -8.05 -8.30
CA ASP A 77 0.06 -7.55 -7.83
C ASP A 77 -0.18 -7.98 -6.37
N PHE A 78 -1.15 -7.31 -5.73
CA PHE A 78 -1.47 -7.53 -4.32
C PHE A 78 -2.05 -8.92 -4.07
N ALA A 79 -2.81 -9.49 -5.01
CA ALA A 79 -3.38 -10.84 -4.86
C ALA A 79 -2.28 -11.91 -4.79
N GLN A 80 -1.30 -11.85 -5.69
CA GLN A 80 -0.12 -12.72 -5.66
C GLN A 80 0.64 -12.59 -4.33
N LEU A 81 0.79 -11.36 -3.83
CA LEU A 81 1.43 -11.10 -2.54
C LEU A 81 0.71 -11.79 -1.39
N LEU A 82 -0.62 -11.63 -1.30
CA LEU A 82 -1.42 -12.26 -0.23
C LEU A 82 -1.29 -13.78 -0.23
N GLN A 83 -1.25 -14.42 -1.40
CA GLN A 83 -1.01 -15.86 -1.53
C GLN A 83 0.36 -16.27 -0.96
N LEU A 84 1.41 -15.51 -1.25
CA LEU A 84 2.76 -15.79 -0.75
C LEU A 84 2.86 -15.59 0.77
N VAL A 85 2.15 -14.60 1.32
CA VAL A 85 2.06 -14.40 2.77
C VAL A 85 1.32 -15.57 3.42
N ALA A 86 0.18 -16.00 2.87
CA ALA A 86 -0.57 -17.15 3.40
C ALA A 86 0.27 -18.44 3.40
N LEU A 87 1.13 -18.63 2.40
CA LEU A 87 2.08 -19.76 2.31
C LEU A 87 3.30 -19.62 3.23
N GLY A 88 3.42 -18.54 4.01
CA GLY A 88 4.58 -18.30 4.87
C GLY A 88 5.88 -18.04 4.08
N ARG A 89 5.78 -17.41 2.92
CA ARG A 89 6.92 -17.12 2.02
C ARG A 89 7.31 -15.64 1.97
N ALA A 90 6.49 -14.78 2.56
CA ALA A 90 6.72 -13.34 2.65
C ALA A 90 5.94 -12.74 3.82
N CYS A 91 6.27 -11.52 4.19
CA CYS A 91 5.37 -10.61 4.90
C CYS A 91 5.18 -9.33 4.07
N ALA A 92 4.25 -8.47 4.45
CA ALA A 92 4.10 -7.17 3.81
C ALA A 92 3.81 -6.08 4.83
N VAL A 93 4.10 -4.83 4.49
CA VAL A 93 3.55 -3.65 5.16
C VAL A 93 2.63 -2.98 4.15
N SER A 94 1.41 -2.66 4.55
CA SER A 94 0.38 -2.13 3.65
C SER A 94 -0.54 -1.16 4.38
N PRO A 95 -1.24 -0.26 3.65
CA PRO A 95 -2.23 0.62 4.26
C PRO A 95 -3.34 -0.17 4.97
N GLU A 96 -3.88 0.37 6.06
CA GLU A 96 -4.86 -0.33 6.90
C GLU A 96 -6.12 -0.78 6.15
N SER A 97 -6.57 -0.03 5.15
CA SER A 97 -7.66 -0.37 4.25
C SER A 97 -7.53 -1.75 3.58
N CYS A 98 -6.31 -2.30 3.47
CA CYS A 98 -6.09 -3.65 2.93
C CYS A 98 -6.77 -4.76 3.75
N ARG A 99 -7.10 -4.50 5.03
CA ARG A 99 -7.80 -5.43 5.93
C ARG A 99 -9.07 -6.01 5.31
N ALA A 100 -9.80 -5.23 4.52
CA ALA A 100 -11.03 -5.68 3.86
C ALA A 100 -10.81 -6.81 2.84
N GLN A 101 -9.57 -7.02 2.39
CA GLN A 101 -9.19 -8.04 1.40
C GLN A 101 -8.55 -9.28 2.05
N LEU A 102 -8.32 -9.27 3.36
CA LEU A 102 -7.66 -10.37 4.06
C LEU A 102 -8.67 -11.47 4.40
N HIS A 103 -8.28 -12.71 4.13
CA HIS A 103 -9.02 -13.93 4.48
C HIS A 103 -8.33 -14.69 5.63
N GLY A 104 -8.99 -15.72 6.17
CA GLY A 104 -8.63 -16.38 7.45
C GLY A 104 -7.18 -16.85 7.63
N ASP A 105 -6.43 -17.09 6.55
CA ASP A 105 -5.01 -17.47 6.62
C ASP A 105 -4.05 -16.29 6.82
N LEU A 106 -4.57 -15.06 6.92
CA LEU A 106 -3.81 -13.82 7.03
C LEU A 106 -4.20 -13.05 8.28
N ALA A 107 -3.22 -12.38 8.88
CA ALA A 107 -3.42 -11.43 9.96
C ALA A 107 -2.87 -10.06 9.57
N ALA A 108 -3.54 -9.00 10.03
CA ALA A 108 -3.05 -7.63 9.93
C ALA A 108 -2.82 -7.03 11.31
N VAL A 109 -1.58 -6.65 11.58
CA VAL A 109 -1.13 -6.11 12.88
C VAL A 109 -0.64 -4.67 12.67
N PRO A 110 -1.17 -3.67 13.39
CA PRO A 110 -0.72 -2.28 13.25
C PRO A 110 0.80 -2.11 13.39
N VAL A 111 1.42 -1.29 12.55
CA VAL A 111 2.84 -0.91 12.65
C VAL A 111 2.94 0.50 13.20
N LEU A 112 3.43 0.66 14.44
CA LEU A 112 3.33 1.94 15.16
C LEU A 112 4.21 3.05 14.61
N ASP A 113 5.40 2.70 14.12
CA ASP A 113 6.43 3.64 13.67
C ASP A 113 6.52 3.72 12.14
N ALA A 114 5.57 3.09 11.43
CA ALA A 114 5.43 3.26 10.00
C ALA A 114 4.88 4.67 9.70
N PRO A 115 5.36 5.34 8.63
CA PRO A 115 4.75 6.59 8.19
C PRO A 115 3.28 6.35 7.81
N THR A 116 2.43 7.35 7.98
CA THR A 116 1.06 7.26 7.45
C THR A 116 1.08 7.23 5.93
N VAL A 117 0.03 6.65 5.35
CA VAL A 117 -0.20 6.64 3.90
C VAL A 117 -1.37 7.55 3.61
N THR A 118 -1.16 8.50 2.70
CA THR A 118 -2.22 9.41 2.24
C THR A 118 -2.56 9.09 0.80
N THR A 119 -3.80 8.66 0.57
CA THR A 119 -4.35 8.52 -0.77
C THR A 119 -4.78 9.90 -1.25
N VAL A 120 -4.27 10.30 -2.41
CA VAL A 120 -4.61 11.57 -3.06
C VAL A 120 -5.22 11.32 -4.43
N ILE A 121 -6.16 12.18 -4.81
CA ILE A 121 -6.61 12.30 -6.20
C ILE A 121 -5.77 13.37 -6.90
N ALA A 122 -5.17 13.04 -8.04
CA ALA A 122 -4.21 13.88 -8.74
C ALA A 122 -4.64 14.15 -10.19
N TRP A 123 -4.45 15.38 -10.69
CA TRP A 123 -4.80 15.74 -12.06
C TRP A 123 -3.86 16.82 -12.65
N PRO A 124 -3.77 16.96 -13.99
CA PRO A 124 -2.90 17.95 -14.61
C PRO A 124 -3.29 19.40 -14.22
N PRO A 125 -2.34 20.27 -13.83
CA PRO A 125 -2.62 21.66 -13.38
C PRO A 125 -3.40 22.51 -14.40
N HIS A 126 -3.17 22.24 -15.69
CA HIS A 126 -3.83 22.94 -16.80
C HIS A 126 -5.22 22.38 -17.13
N SER A 127 -5.73 21.38 -16.39
CA SER A 127 -7.07 20.84 -16.62
C SER A 127 -8.13 21.93 -16.38
N ARG A 128 -9.07 22.02 -17.31
CA ARG A 128 -10.28 22.88 -17.24
C ARG A 128 -11.56 22.06 -17.40
N SER A 129 -11.45 20.74 -17.30
CA SER A 129 -12.55 19.81 -17.49
C SER A 129 -13.52 19.88 -16.31
N ARG A 130 -14.80 20.15 -16.59
CA ARG A 130 -15.86 20.07 -15.59
C ARG A 130 -15.98 18.65 -15.01
N ALA A 131 -15.82 17.62 -15.84
CA ALA A 131 -15.87 16.23 -15.37
C ALA A 131 -14.78 15.92 -14.34
N VAL A 132 -13.55 16.43 -14.55
CA VAL A 132 -12.45 16.30 -13.57
C VAL A 132 -12.80 17.03 -12.26
N ALA A 133 -13.28 18.27 -12.36
CA ALA A 133 -13.67 19.03 -11.19
C ALA A 133 -14.81 18.35 -10.40
N ASP A 134 -15.79 17.78 -11.09
CA ASP A 134 -16.94 17.09 -10.48
C ASP A 134 -16.51 15.78 -9.82
N LEU A 135 -15.59 15.04 -10.44
CA LEU A 135 -14.99 13.83 -9.87
C LEU A 135 -14.23 14.14 -8.59
N VAL A 136 -13.33 15.14 -8.61
CA VAL A 136 -12.55 15.55 -7.43
C VAL A 136 -13.48 15.93 -6.28
N ARG A 137 -14.49 16.79 -6.53
CA ARG A 137 -15.46 17.20 -5.49
C ARG A 137 -16.28 16.05 -4.95
N THR A 138 -16.54 15.03 -5.76
CA THR A 138 -17.29 13.85 -5.31
C THR A 138 -16.42 12.94 -4.47
N ALA A 139 -15.18 12.68 -4.91
CA ALA A 139 -14.22 11.86 -4.19
C ALA A 139 -13.93 12.44 -2.80
N THR A 140 -13.63 13.74 -2.70
CA THR A 140 -13.32 14.39 -1.42
C THR A 140 -14.51 14.47 -0.46
N ARG A 141 -15.75 14.36 -0.95
CA ARG A 141 -16.96 14.31 -0.11
C ARG A 141 -17.29 12.92 0.44
N LEU A 142 -16.81 11.87 -0.22
CA LEU A 142 -17.08 10.47 0.14
C LEU A 142 -15.94 9.83 0.93
N SER A 143 -14.84 10.57 1.11
CA SER A 143 -13.68 10.12 1.86
C SER A 143 -13.83 10.36 3.35
#